data_AF-A0A0Q4XH27-F1
#
_entry.id   AF-A0A0Q4XH27-F1
#
_cell.length_a   1.000
_cell.length_b   1.000
_cell.length_c   1.000
_cell.angle_alpha   90.00
_cell.angle_beta   90.00
_cell.angle_gamma   90.00
#
_symmetry.space_group_name_H-M   'P 1'
#
loop_
_entity.id
_entity.type
_entity.pdbx_description
1 polymer ?
#
loop_
_entity_poly.entity_id
_entity_poly.type
_entity_poly.pdbx_seq_one_letter_code
_entity_poly.pdbx_strand_id
1 'polypeptide(L)'
;MRLRTVLMPLLAGSLLVGPLAMPAPASAEALCGHEVVSIEQMVRDIQAKAGGRVSLDNASFVAVDDPANMILWTFAKPSGGRFPAYICRKVVQEDGKVVVQLRALCRGPKPECDALIASVLDQQQKATQSIRR
;
A
#
# COMPACT_ATOMS: atom_id res chain seq x y z
N MET A 1 -20.21 48.20 -19.87
CA MET A 1 -21.39 49.06 -19.65
C MET A 1 -22.59 48.17 -19.30
N ARG A 2 -22.91 48.06 -18.01
CA ARG A 2 -24.23 47.81 -17.42
C ARG A 2 -24.04 47.72 -15.91
N LEU A 3 -24.18 48.89 -15.30
CA LEU A 3 -24.18 49.15 -13.87
C LEU A 3 -25.54 48.70 -13.32
N ARG A 4 -25.57 47.83 -12.30
CA ARG A 4 -26.74 47.67 -11.43
C ARG A 4 -26.28 47.49 -9.99
N THR A 5 -26.32 48.62 -9.30
CA THR A 5 -26.26 48.83 -7.87
C THR A 5 -27.41 48.08 -7.18
N VAL A 6 -27.11 47.32 -6.13
CA VAL A 6 -28.08 46.89 -5.10
C VAL A 6 -27.30 46.91 -3.78
N LEU A 7 -27.35 48.04 -3.07
CA LEU A 7 -28.24 48.29 -1.92
C LEU A 7 -27.98 47.32 -0.75
N MET A 8 -27.17 47.84 0.17
CA MET A 8 -26.73 47.27 1.44
C MET A 8 -27.84 47.45 2.49
N PRO A 9 -28.29 46.39 3.19
CA PRO A 9 -29.00 46.52 4.45
C PRO A 9 -28.04 46.27 5.62
N LEU A 10 -27.76 47.32 6.39
CA LEU A 10 -27.38 47.22 7.79
C LEU A 10 -28.63 46.83 8.57
N LEU A 11 -28.60 45.72 9.33
CA LEU A 11 -29.22 45.55 10.65
C LEU A 11 -28.98 44.13 11.19
N ALA A 12 -28.11 44.10 12.21
CA ALA A 12 -28.14 43.27 13.43
C ALA A 12 -28.72 41.84 13.36
N GLY A 13 -27.83 40.85 13.49
CA GLY A 13 -28.23 39.48 13.81
C GLY A 13 -27.19 38.42 13.48
N SER A 14 -25.93 38.61 13.90
CA SER A 14 -24.86 37.63 13.68
C SER A 14 -25.05 36.41 14.59
N LEU A 15 -25.90 35.45 14.20
CA LEU A 15 -25.69 34.07 14.63
C LEU A 15 -24.45 33.55 13.90
N LEU A 16 -23.36 33.47 14.65
CA LEU A 16 -22.11 32.81 14.26
C LEU A 16 -22.40 31.32 13.99
N VAL A 17 -22.80 30.98 12.76
CA VAL A 17 -22.69 29.60 12.26
C VAL A 17 -21.23 29.39 11.96
N GLY A 18 -20.47 28.95 12.97
CA GLY A 18 -19.08 28.55 12.81
C GLY A 18 -18.99 27.40 11.79
N PRO A 19 -18.04 27.45 10.83
CA PRO A 19 -17.87 26.35 9.90
C PRO A 19 -17.48 25.10 10.71
N LEU A 20 -18.35 24.09 10.69
CA LEU A 20 -18.00 22.73 11.09
C LEU A 20 -16.92 22.25 10.11
N ALA A 21 -15.66 22.41 10.50
CA ALA A 21 -14.55 21.75 9.85
C ALA A 21 -14.75 20.24 10.01
N MET A 22 -15.34 19.60 9.00
CA MET A 22 -15.41 18.15 8.97
C MET A 22 -13.98 17.62 8.89
N PRO A 23 -13.55 16.74 9.81
CA PRO A 23 -12.25 16.10 9.69
C PRO A 23 -12.23 15.28 8.40
N ALA A 24 -11.30 15.60 7.50
CA ALA A 24 -11.08 14.81 6.31
C ALA A 24 -10.69 13.38 6.74
N PRO A 25 -11.27 12.32 6.13
CA PRO A 25 -10.83 10.98 6.43
C PRO A 25 -9.35 10.88 6.08
N ALA A 26 -8.54 10.42 7.04
CA ALA A 26 -7.15 10.09 6.78
C ALA A 26 -7.12 9.08 5.63
N SER A 27 -6.58 9.48 4.47
CA SER A 27 -6.48 8.57 3.33
C SER A 27 -5.58 7.42 3.73
N ALA A 28 -6.16 6.23 3.80
CA ALA A 28 -5.38 5.03 4.04
C ALA A 28 -4.45 4.79 2.85
N GLU A 29 -3.16 4.59 3.14
CA GLU A 29 -2.17 4.27 2.12
C GLU A 29 -2.56 2.95 1.44
N ALA A 30 -2.50 2.93 0.10
CA ALA A 30 -2.82 1.74 -0.68
C ALA A 30 -1.56 1.19 -1.38
N LEU A 31 -1.43 -0.13 -1.39
CA LEU A 31 -0.34 -0.85 -2.05
C LEU A 31 -0.91 -1.98 -2.90
N CYS A 32 -0.60 -2.00 -4.20
CA CYS A 32 -1.08 -3.02 -5.15
C CYS A 32 -2.59 -3.29 -5.13
N GLY A 33 -3.41 -2.27 -4.84
CA GLY A 33 -4.87 -2.40 -4.79
C GLY A 33 -5.43 -2.83 -3.44
N HIS A 34 -4.58 -2.99 -2.42
CA HIS A 34 -4.98 -3.26 -1.04
C HIS A 34 -4.72 -2.05 -0.16
N GLU A 35 -5.64 -1.77 0.75
CA GLU A 35 -5.40 -0.85 1.86
C GLU A 35 -4.31 -1.42 2.78
N VAL A 36 -3.34 -0.59 3.15
CA VAL A 36 -2.25 -1.00 4.03
C VAL A 36 -2.66 -0.86 5.49
N VAL A 37 -3.15 -1.96 6.03
CA VAL A 37 -3.54 -2.15 7.44
C VAL A 37 -2.47 -2.97 8.18
N SER A 38 -2.77 -3.54 9.35
CA SER A 38 -1.82 -4.44 10.04
C SER A 38 -1.48 -5.65 9.17
N ILE A 39 -0.28 -6.21 9.34
CA ILE A 39 0.16 -7.40 8.59
C ILE A 39 -0.84 -8.54 8.77
N GLU A 40 -1.31 -8.78 9.99
CA GLU A 40 -2.27 -9.84 10.28
C GLU A 40 -3.60 -9.60 9.57
N GLN A 41 -4.06 -8.35 9.51
CA GLN A 41 -5.30 -8.03 8.80
C GLN A 41 -5.13 -8.14 7.28
N MET A 42 -3.99 -7.70 6.72
CA MET A 42 -3.70 -7.88 5.30
C MET A 42 -3.67 -9.36 4.92
N VAL A 43 -3.00 -10.20 5.72
CA VAL A 43 -2.96 -11.66 5.49
C VAL A 43 -4.37 -12.23 5.50
N ARG A 44 -5.20 -11.90 6.50
CA ARG A 44 -6.60 -12.34 6.56
C ARG A 44 -7.41 -11.89 5.34
N ASP A 45 -7.24 -10.63 4.93
CA ASP A 45 -7.95 -10.07 3.79
C ASP A 45 -7.57 -10.76 2.48
N ILE A 46 -6.28 -11.04 2.26
CA ILE A 46 -5.79 -11.76 1.08
C ILE A 46 -6.31 -13.19 1.08
N GLN A 47 -6.29 -13.88 2.22
CA GLN A 47 -6.85 -15.23 2.33
C GLN A 47 -8.36 -15.26 2.02
N ALA A 48 -9.12 -14.33 2.59
CA ALA A 48 -10.57 -14.30 2.46
C ALA A 48 -11.05 -13.82 1.07
N LYS A 49 -10.41 -12.80 0.50
CA LYS A 49 -10.87 -12.15 -0.73
C LYS A 49 -10.24 -12.72 -1.99
N ALA A 50 -8.99 -13.19 -1.90
CA ALA A 50 -8.21 -13.65 -3.04
C ALA A 50 -7.90 -15.15 -3.03
N GLY A 51 -8.44 -15.90 -2.07
CA GLY A 51 -8.13 -17.32 -1.90
C GLY A 51 -6.66 -17.57 -1.55
N GLY A 52 -6.03 -16.57 -0.90
CA GLY A 52 -4.60 -16.60 -0.67
C GLY A 52 -4.15 -17.69 0.28
N ARG A 53 -2.89 -18.11 0.13
CA ARG A 53 -2.26 -19.14 0.98
C ARG A 53 -0.97 -18.59 1.57
N VAL A 54 -0.79 -18.79 2.88
CA VAL A 54 0.50 -18.49 3.53
C VAL A 54 1.53 -19.50 3.04
N SER A 55 2.55 -19.01 2.32
CA SER A 55 3.64 -19.82 1.76
C SER A 55 4.91 -19.78 2.62
N LEU A 56 5.02 -18.81 3.53
CA LEU A 56 6.07 -18.70 4.54
C LEU A 56 5.51 -18.02 5.78
N ASP A 57 5.82 -18.54 6.97
CA ASP A 57 5.60 -17.83 8.23
C ASP A 57 6.74 -18.17 9.20
N ASN A 58 7.56 -17.17 9.53
CA ASN A 58 8.63 -17.29 10.51
C ASN A 58 8.72 -16.04 11.39
N ALA A 59 9.70 -15.99 12.29
CA ALA A 59 9.86 -14.89 13.23
C ALA A 59 10.07 -13.50 12.58
N SER A 60 10.57 -13.46 11.34
CA SER A 60 10.91 -12.23 10.63
C SER A 60 9.97 -11.89 9.48
N PHE A 61 9.34 -12.89 8.86
CA PHE A 61 8.58 -12.71 7.64
C PHE A 61 7.31 -13.55 7.59
N VAL A 62 6.30 -13.03 6.89
CA VAL A 62 5.17 -13.79 6.36
C VAL A 62 5.12 -13.59 4.85
N ALA A 63 4.95 -14.66 4.08
CA ALA A 63 4.66 -14.58 2.65
C ALA A 63 3.29 -15.19 2.37
N VAL A 64 2.54 -14.56 1.48
CA VAL A 64 1.20 -15.00 1.08
C VAL A 64 1.10 -14.97 -0.44
N ASP A 65 0.72 -16.09 -1.02
CA ASP A 65 0.36 -16.17 -2.42
C ASP A 65 -1.06 -15.60 -2.59
N ASP A 66 -1.23 -14.65 -3.50
CA ASP A 66 -2.51 -14.10 -3.94
C ASP A 66 -2.72 -14.52 -5.40
N PRO A 67 -3.35 -15.68 -5.63
CA PRO A 67 -3.52 -16.22 -6.97
C PRO A 67 -4.54 -15.41 -7.79
N ALA A 68 -5.54 -14.79 -7.15
CA ALA A 68 -6.56 -14.01 -7.85
C ALA A 68 -5.96 -12.78 -8.54
N ASN A 69 -4.95 -12.15 -7.94
CA ASN A 69 -4.31 -10.96 -8.47
C ASN A 69 -2.92 -11.21 -9.07
N MET A 70 -2.45 -12.45 -9.07
CA MET A 70 -1.08 -12.85 -9.48
C MET A 70 0.00 -12.10 -8.70
N ILE A 71 -0.18 -12.00 -7.37
CA ILE A 71 0.74 -11.31 -6.46
C ILE A 71 1.37 -12.32 -5.49
N LEU A 72 2.69 -12.20 -5.30
CA LEU A 72 3.35 -12.77 -4.13
C LEU A 72 3.61 -11.65 -3.12
N TRP A 73 2.89 -11.71 -2.01
CA TRP A 73 3.06 -10.80 -0.89
C TRP A 73 4.18 -11.27 0.02
N THR A 74 4.96 -10.32 0.53
CA THR A 74 5.98 -10.56 1.54
C THR A 74 5.94 -9.43 2.56
N PHE A 75 5.70 -9.79 3.81
CA PHE A 75 5.60 -8.88 4.93
C PHE A 75 6.79 -9.08 5.85
N ALA A 76 7.55 -8.02 6.13
CA ALA A 76 8.55 -8.04 7.18
C ALA A 76 7.87 -7.71 8.51
N LYS A 77 7.97 -8.61 9.48
CA LYS A 77 7.42 -8.40 10.82
C LYS A 77 8.26 -7.37 11.59
N PRO A 78 7.63 -6.54 12.42
CA PRO A 78 8.35 -5.68 13.33
C PRO A 78 8.89 -6.50 14.51
N SER A 79 10.05 -7.15 14.35
CA SER A 79 10.69 -7.93 15.41
C SER A 79 12.17 -7.57 15.57
N GLY A 80 12.66 -7.57 16.82
CA GLY A 80 14.08 -7.33 17.12
C GLY A 80 14.63 -5.98 16.64
N GLY A 81 13.83 -4.91 16.70
CA GLY A 81 14.22 -3.57 16.23
C GLY A 81 13.99 -3.33 14.73
N ARG A 82 13.47 -4.33 14.00
CA ARG A 82 13.07 -4.16 12.60
C ARG A 82 11.71 -3.48 12.51
N PHE A 83 11.54 -2.64 11.51
CA PHE A 83 10.28 -1.97 11.16
C PHE A 83 9.41 -2.88 10.28
N PRO A 84 8.09 -2.64 10.22
CA PRO A 84 7.24 -3.37 9.30
C PRO A 84 7.50 -2.92 7.85
N ALA A 85 7.47 -3.88 6.93
CA ALA A 85 7.47 -3.61 5.50
C ALA A 85 6.47 -4.52 4.77
N TYR A 86 5.86 -3.97 3.74
CA TYR A 86 4.85 -4.59 2.89
C TYR A 86 5.41 -4.60 1.48
N ILE A 87 5.59 -5.78 0.90
CA ILE A 87 6.21 -5.93 -0.41
C ILE A 87 5.28 -6.76 -1.27
N CYS A 88 4.90 -6.19 -2.41
CA CYS A 88 4.06 -6.82 -3.42
C CYS A 88 4.91 -7.08 -4.65
N ARG A 89 4.92 -8.33 -5.11
CA ARG A 89 5.54 -8.75 -6.36
C ARG A 89 4.44 -9.25 -7.29
N LYS A 90 4.01 -8.40 -8.22
CA LYS A 90 2.90 -8.66 -9.13
C LYS A 90 3.40 -9.09 -10.49
N VAL A 91 2.90 -10.21 -10.99
CA VAL A 91 3.13 -10.62 -12.37
C VAL A 91 2.18 -9.82 -13.27
N VAL A 92 2.74 -9.14 -14.27
CA VAL A 92 1.98 -8.36 -15.25
C VAL A 92 2.49 -8.66 -16.66
N GLN A 93 1.66 -8.37 -17.67
CA GLN A 93 2.10 -8.35 -19.07
C GLN A 93 2.32 -6.91 -19.51
N GLU A 94 3.51 -6.60 -19.98
CA GLU A 94 3.90 -5.29 -20.52
C GLU A 94 4.59 -5.52 -21.86
N ASP A 95 4.14 -4.84 -22.92
CA ASP A 95 4.70 -4.93 -24.27
C ASP A 95 4.88 -6.38 -24.77
N GLY A 96 3.89 -7.24 -24.50
CA GLY A 96 3.91 -8.66 -24.87
C GLY A 96 4.89 -9.52 -24.07
N LYS A 97 5.48 -8.99 -22.99
CA LYS A 97 6.41 -9.70 -22.11
C LYS A 97 5.81 -9.87 -20.72
N VAL A 98 6.02 -11.03 -20.12
CA VAL A 98 5.70 -11.28 -18.71
C VAL A 98 6.82 -10.67 -17.85
N VAL A 99 6.45 -9.74 -16.97
CA VAL A 99 7.38 -9.07 -16.04
C VAL A 99 6.83 -9.13 -14.61
N VAL A 100 7.73 -9.02 -13.63
CA VAL A 100 7.37 -8.95 -12.21
C VAL A 100 7.58 -7.51 -11.74
N GLN A 101 6.50 -6.81 -11.45
CA GLN A 101 6.55 -5.48 -10.82
C GLN A 101 6.69 -5.64 -9.30
N LEU A 102 7.71 -5.01 -8.72
CA LEU A 102 7.82 -4.85 -7.28
C LEU A 102 7.30 -3.49 -6.85
N ARG A 103 6.43 -3.47 -5.85
CA ARG A 103 6.06 -2.27 -5.09
C ARG A 103 6.22 -2.55 -3.61
N ALA A 104 6.61 -1.56 -2.84
CA ALA A 104 6.78 -1.72 -1.40
C ALA A 104 6.36 -0.48 -0.62
N LEU A 105 5.84 -0.71 0.59
CA LEU A 105 5.74 0.27 1.65
C LEU A 105 6.64 -0.18 2.80
N CYS A 106 7.53 0.69 3.25
CA CYS A 106 8.48 0.39 4.29
C CYS A 106 8.48 1.51 5.32
N ARG A 107 8.22 1.19 6.59
CA ARG A 107 8.11 2.18 7.68
C ARG A 107 9.41 2.35 8.47
N GLY A 108 10.54 2.11 7.82
CA GLY A 108 11.88 2.13 8.41
C GLY A 108 12.73 3.30 7.94
N PRO A 109 13.95 3.44 8.51
CA PRO A 109 14.97 4.33 7.95
C PRO A 109 15.26 3.95 6.49
N LYS A 110 15.34 4.96 5.62
CA LYS A 110 15.60 4.78 4.19
C LYS A 110 16.73 3.78 3.87
N PRO A 111 17.95 3.86 4.46
CA PRO A 111 19.02 2.92 4.12
C PRO A 111 18.67 1.47 4.45
N GLU A 112 17.93 1.23 5.54
CA GLU A 112 17.50 -0.12 5.93
C GLU A 112 16.38 -0.64 5.03
N CYS A 113 15.45 0.23 4.64
CA CYS A 113 14.43 -0.08 3.64
C CYS A 113 15.05 -0.43 2.29
N ASP A 114 15.99 0.39 1.80
CA ASP A 114 16.68 0.16 0.52
C ASP A 114 17.43 -1.18 0.54
N ALA A 115 18.13 -1.51 1.64
CA ALA A 115 18.81 -2.79 1.81
C ALA A 115 17.84 -3.98 1.80
N LEU A 116 16.68 -3.86 2.48
CA LEU A 116 15.64 -4.89 2.45
C LEU A 116 15.13 -5.11 1.03
N ILE A 117 14.78 -4.04 0.30
CA ILE A 117 14.28 -4.14 -1.07
C ILE A 117 15.34 -4.74 -2.01
N ALA A 118 16.61 -4.35 -1.89
CA ALA A 118 17.70 -4.92 -2.67
C ALA A 118 17.81 -6.45 -2.45
N SER A 119 17.69 -6.92 -1.21
CA SER A 119 17.70 -8.36 -0.91
C SER A 119 16.53 -9.10 -1.58
N VAL A 120 15.34 -8.52 -1.57
CA VAL A 120 14.15 -9.12 -2.20
C VAL A 120 14.25 -9.12 -3.73
N LEU A 121 14.87 -8.11 -4.33
CA LEU A 121 15.15 -8.07 -5.77
C LEU A 121 16.18 -9.15 -6.18
N ASP A 122 17.25 -9.32 -5.41
CA ASP A 122 18.24 -10.38 -5.63
C ASP A 122 17.58 -11.77 -5.59
N GLN A 123 16.71 -12.02 -4.61
CA GLN A 123 15.98 -13.29 -4.51
C GLN A 123 15.03 -13.51 -5.70
N GLN A 124 14.34 -12.47 -6.16
CA GLN A 124 13.48 -12.57 -7.35
C GLN A 124 14.28 -12.91 -8.62
N GLN A 125 15.45 -12.29 -8.79
CA GLN A 125 16.27 -12.53 -9.96
C GLN A 125 16.75 -13.97 -10.02
N LYS A 126 17.20 -14.51 -8.88
CA LYS A 126 17.60 -15.92 -8.73
C LYS A 126 16.44 -16.87 -9.04
N ALA A 127 15.25 -16.60 -8.52
CA ALA A 127 14.06 -17.42 -8.78
C ALA A 127 13.61 -17.41 -10.25
N THR A 128 13.84 -16.31 -10.97
CA THR A 128 13.42 -16.18 -12.39
C THR A 128 14.47 -16.76 -13.34
N GLN A 129 15.76 -16.74 -12.97
CA GLN A 129 16.84 -17.27 -13.80
C GLN A 129 16.69 -18.76 -14.10
N SER A 130 16.13 -19.55 -13.19
CA SER A 130 15.87 -20.98 -13.40
C SER A 130 14.78 -21.25 -14.44
N ILE A 131 13.84 -20.32 -14.62
CA ILE A 131 12.72 -20.43 -15.57
C ILE A 131 13.14 -20.02 -16.99
N ARG A 132 14.13 -19.13 -17.11
CA ARG A 132 14.62 -18.62 -18.40
C ARG A 132 15.59 -19.57 -19.13
N ARG A 133 15.94 -20.71 -18.53
CA ARG A 133 16.84 -21.69 -19.14
C ARG A 133 16.10 -22.66 -20.04
#